data_AF-A0A0F9LXC2-F1
#
_entry.id   AF-A0A0F9LXC2-F1
#
_cell.length_a   1.000
_cell.length_b   1.000
_cell.length_c   1.000
_cell.angle_alpha   90.00
_cell.angle_beta   90.00
_cell.angle_gamma   90.00
#
_symmetry.space_group_name_H-M   'P 1'
#
loop_
_entity.id
_entity.type
_entity.pdbx_description
1 polymer ?
#
loop_
_entity_poly.entity_id
_entity_poly.type
_entity_poly.pdbx_seq_one_letter_code
_entity_poly.pdbx_strand_id
1 'polypeptide(L)'
;MPETDIDSTDTSDLKNSMVDFSVEAQTTDAAGDQKEFRWQSTTWTQNLGYYKTIPELKVAIDTKATWTIGAGIEADEETLLLLGIIKGNGKDSFTSILKNGIKVKTLDGDSYAEVIRDDEETFKNLKPLAPDSIVSVWNMRGRIIRYEQVSKVKGIPNKKFRPDQIFHLSRDRIADEVHGISVIPAVKWIIDARNEAMADWKRVMHRNVEPLFIFHLDTDDTAQIASIKAKYNNARKEGENLFVPKGVVVPEAVTVAANATLNPLAWIDRLNDYFFQAVNVPQIIIGNAKEFTDASGKIVYLSYEQSIKAGQLYVEEQVLAQLNIEIALTFPASLQTDAVSDTPTETTTVEEEPIEEAAQPNDTTAEVEGKK
;
A
#
# COMPACT_ATOMS: atom_id res chain seq x y z
N MET A 1 46.26 -34.53 -6.55
CA MET A 1 44.79 -34.42 -6.48
C MET A 1 44.46 -34.21 -5.01
N PRO A 2 43.87 -33.08 -4.61
CA PRO A 2 43.43 -32.92 -3.23
C PRO A 2 42.27 -33.88 -2.99
N GLU A 3 42.46 -34.82 -2.06
CA GLU A 3 41.42 -35.73 -1.60
C GLU A 3 40.29 -34.87 -1.04
N THR A 4 39.11 -34.96 -1.65
CA THR A 4 37.92 -34.24 -1.18
C THR A 4 37.39 -35.03 0.01
N ASP A 5 37.68 -34.57 1.22
CA ASP A 5 37.25 -35.18 2.48
C ASP A 5 35.73 -35.05 2.63
N ILE A 6 35.01 -36.08 2.17
CA ILE A 6 33.55 -36.13 2.18
C ILE A 6 33.00 -36.23 3.62
N ASP A 7 33.82 -36.66 4.58
CA ASP A 7 33.42 -36.77 5.99
C ASP A 7 33.33 -35.39 6.67
N SER A 8 33.81 -34.34 6.00
CA SER A 8 33.63 -32.94 6.42
C SER A 8 32.35 -32.26 5.90
N THR A 9 31.50 -32.98 5.15
CA THR A 9 30.25 -32.41 4.64
C THR A 9 29.10 -32.52 5.64
N ASP A 10 28.76 -31.39 6.27
CA ASP A 10 27.53 -31.25 7.05
C ASP A 10 26.32 -31.12 6.11
N THR A 11 25.31 -31.96 6.29
CA THR A 11 24.04 -31.82 5.57
C THR A 11 23.18 -30.76 6.26
N SER A 12 22.73 -29.74 5.53
CA SER A 12 21.78 -28.76 6.06
C SER A 12 20.50 -29.44 6.54
N ASP A 13 20.07 -29.16 7.78
CA ASP A 13 18.87 -29.72 8.40
C ASP A 13 17.58 -29.07 7.87
N LEU A 14 17.29 -29.33 6.60
CA LEU A 14 16.07 -28.86 5.95
C LEU A 14 14.81 -29.54 6.49
N LYS A 15 14.95 -30.66 7.21
CA LYS A 15 13.82 -31.42 7.77
C LYS A 15 13.30 -30.81 9.06
N ASN A 16 14.17 -30.29 9.93
CA ASN A 16 13.75 -29.61 11.15
C ASN A 16 13.65 -28.09 10.99
N SER A 17 14.17 -27.51 9.89
CA SER A 17 14.07 -26.07 9.64
C SER A 17 12.81 -25.64 8.89
N MET A 18 12.06 -26.56 8.27
CA MET A 18 10.78 -26.25 7.64
C MET A 18 9.67 -26.26 8.70
N VAL A 19 9.30 -25.08 9.18
CA VAL A 19 8.10 -24.91 10.00
C VAL A 19 6.91 -24.88 9.04
N ASP A 20 6.01 -25.84 9.17
CA ASP A 20 4.76 -25.86 8.40
C ASP A 20 3.96 -24.58 8.66
N PHE A 21 3.35 -24.03 7.62
CA PHE A 21 2.51 -22.85 7.75
C PHE A 21 1.27 -23.18 8.61
N SER A 22 1.17 -22.52 9.76
CA SER A 22 -0.01 -22.56 10.62
C SER A 22 -0.45 -21.15 10.99
N VAL A 23 -1.75 -20.91 11.01
CA VAL A 23 -2.33 -19.67 11.54
C VAL A 23 -2.78 -19.95 12.97
N GLU A 24 -2.30 -19.14 13.92
CA GLU A 24 -2.72 -19.24 15.31
C GLU A 24 -4.19 -18.82 15.47
N ALA A 25 -4.92 -19.49 16.37
CA ALA A 25 -6.27 -19.08 16.72
C ALA A 25 -6.24 -17.70 17.38
N GLN A 26 -7.15 -16.81 16.97
CA GLN A 26 -7.29 -15.47 17.54
C GLN A 26 -8.67 -15.27 18.17
N THR A 27 -8.74 -14.43 19.20
CA THR A 27 -9.97 -13.99 19.86
C THR A 27 -10.08 -12.47 19.76
N THR A 28 -11.32 -11.95 19.78
CA THR A 28 -11.54 -10.49 19.83
C THR A 28 -11.04 -9.91 21.15
N ASP A 29 -10.73 -8.61 21.14
CA ASP A 29 -10.25 -7.87 22.31
C ASP A 29 -11.40 -7.24 23.13
N ALA A 30 -12.53 -7.97 23.19
CA ALA A 30 -13.74 -7.55 23.87
C ALA A 30 -13.48 -7.07 25.31
N ALA A 31 -14.25 -6.06 25.74
CA ALA A 31 -14.22 -5.62 27.13
C ALA A 31 -14.64 -6.77 28.06
N GLY A 32 -13.69 -7.34 28.80
CA GLY A 32 -13.95 -8.42 29.74
C GLY A 32 -14.74 -7.98 30.99
N ASP A 33 -14.76 -8.83 32.02
CA ASP A 33 -15.52 -8.60 33.26
C ASP A 33 -15.00 -7.43 34.14
N GLN A 34 -14.01 -6.69 33.65
CA GLN A 34 -13.45 -5.54 34.36
C GLN A 34 -14.38 -4.33 34.25
N LYS A 35 -14.56 -3.61 35.37
CA LYS A 35 -15.38 -2.38 35.41
C LYS A 35 -14.97 -1.36 34.34
N GLU A 36 -13.67 -1.26 34.09
CA GLU A 36 -13.10 -0.42 33.03
C GLU A 36 -12.07 -1.21 32.23
N PHE A 37 -12.21 -1.23 30.91
CA PHE A 37 -11.18 -1.66 29.98
C PHE A 37 -10.57 -0.41 29.32
N ARG A 38 -9.24 -0.39 29.17
CA ARG A 38 -8.51 0.76 28.64
C ARG A 38 -7.75 0.34 27.41
N TRP A 39 -7.98 1.03 26.30
CA TRP A 39 -7.24 0.82 25.07
C TRP A 39 -6.52 2.11 24.66
N GLN A 40 -5.29 1.95 24.21
CA GLN A 40 -4.47 3.01 23.64
C GLN A 40 -3.60 2.37 22.56
N SER A 41 -3.48 3.04 21.41
CA SER A 41 -2.62 2.52 20.35
C SER A 41 -1.16 2.43 20.81
N THR A 42 -0.60 1.23 20.67
CA THR A 42 0.83 0.94 20.93
C THR A 42 1.65 0.91 19.64
N THR A 43 1.00 0.87 18.47
CA THR A 43 1.66 0.68 17.17
C THR A 43 1.77 1.96 16.34
N TRP A 44 1.09 3.04 16.74
CA TRP A 44 1.06 4.32 16.02
C TRP A 44 2.44 4.82 15.58
N THR A 45 3.42 4.86 16.48
CA THR A 45 4.77 5.36 16.15
C THR A 45 5.43 4.54 15.04
N GLN A 46 5.27 3.22 15.07
CA GLN A 46 5.83 2.33 14.06
C GLN A 46 5.07 2.47 12.73
N ASN A 47 3.73 2.47 12.77
CA ASN A 47 2.87 2.63 11.60
C ASN A 47 3.11 3.97 10.89
N LEU A 48 3.29 5.05 11.67
CA LEU A 48 3.66 6.36 11.16
C LEU A 48 5.05 6.36 10.54
N GLY A 49 5.98 5.57 11.08
CA GLY A 49 7.29 5.32 10.48
C GLY A 49 7.16 4.75 9.07
N TYR A 50 6.44 3.63 8.93
CA TYR A 50 6.15 3.01 7.62
C TYR A 50 5.52 4.00 6.64
N TYR A 51 4.49 4.74 7.07
CA TYR A 51 3.82 5.72 6.22
C TYR A 51 4.74 6.85 5.74
N LYS A 52 5.71 7.28 6.56
CA LYS A 52 6.64 8.35 6.20
C LYS A 52 7.80 7.86 5.33
N THR A 53 8.21 6.60 5.47
CA THR A 53 9.38 6.06 4.79
C THR A 53 9.06 5.34 3.49
N ILE A 54 7.87 4.75 3.35
CA ILE A 54 7.46 3.94 2.20
C ILE A 54 6.54 4.76 1.29
N PRO A 55 7.03 5.24 0.12
CA PRO A 55 6.26 6.11 -0.76
C PRO A 55 4.98 5.45 -1.30
N GLU A 56 5.02 4.17 -1.63
CA GLU A 56 3.89 3.43 -2.20
C GLU A 56 2.73 3.34 -1.20
N LEU A 57 3.05 3.08 0.07
CA LEU A 57 2.08 3.09 1.17
C LEU A 57 1.50 4.48 1.41
N LYS A 58 2.36 5.49 1.40
CA LYS A 58 1.92 6.89 1.53
C LYS A 58 0.90 7.24 0.43
N VAL A 59 1.25 6.98 -0.82
CA VAL A 59 0.42 7.28 -1.99
C VAL A 59 -0.90 6.50 -1.95
N ALA A 60 -0.87 5.21 -1.62
CA ALA A 60 -2.08 4.40 -1.54
C ALA A 60 -3.07 4.95 -0.48
N ILE A 61 -2.57 5.28 0.71
CA ILE A 61 -3.40 5.82 1.80
C ILE A 61 -3.89 7.24 1.51
N ASP A 62 -3.02 8.10 0.96
CA ASP A 62 -3.39 9.45 0.55
C ASP A 62 -4.45 9.43 -0.57
N THR A 63 -4.33 8.50 -1.51
CA THR A 63 -5.30 8.27 -2.58
C THR A 63 -6.64 7.83 -2.00
N LYS A 64 -6.65 6.80 -1.15
CA LYS A 64 -7.87 6.31 -0.50
C LYS A 64 -8.61 7.42 0.25
N ALA A 65 -7.88 8.23 1.03
CA ALA A 65 -8.47 9.36 1.76
C ALA A 65 -8.99 10.46 0.82
N THR A 66 -8.28 10.74 -0.26
CA THR A 66 -8.68 11.75 -1.25
C THR A 66 -9.95 11.33 -1.97
N TRP A 67 -10.01 10.08 -2.44
CA TRP A 67 -11.17 9.53 -3.14
C TRP A 67 -12.38 9.38 -2.22
N THR A 68 -12.17 8.97 -0.97
CA THR A 68 -13.25 8.87 0.02
C THR A 68 -13.88 10.22 0.32
N ILE A 69 -13.11 11.30 0.40
CA ILE A 69 -13.71 12.64 0.59
C ILE A 69 -14.23 13.22 -0.74
N GLY A 70 -13.69 12.76 -1.87
CA GLY A 70 -14.17 13.12 -3.19
C GLY A 70 -13.94 14.59 -3.55
N ALA A 71 -14.86 15.14 -4.35
CA ALA A 71 -14.79 16.48 -4.91
C ALA A 71 -15.19 17.58 -3.91
N GLY A 72 -15.82 17.24 -2.79
CA GLY A 72 -16.28 18.22 -1.83
C GLY A 72 -17.34 17.68 -0.88
N ILE A 73 -17.95 18.62 -0.17
CA ILE A 73 -19.04 18.37 0.76
C ILE A 73 -20.24 19.18 0.27
N GLU A 74 -21.39 18.51 0.17
CA GLU A 74 -22.69 19.09 -0.07
C GLU A 74 -23.49 19.05 1.24
N ALA A 75 -24.15 20.16 1.56
CA ALA A 75 -25.05 20.31 2.70
C ALA A 75 -25.91 21.55 2.46
N ASP A 76 -26.84 21.85 3.37
CA ASP A 76 -27.54 23.14 3.37
C ASP A 76 -26.58 24.31 3.63
N GLU A 77 -27.01 25.54 3.29
CA GLU A 77 -26.17 26.74 3.34
C GLU A 77 -25.67 27.06 4.76
N GLU A 78 -26.50 26.85 5.78
CA GLU A 78 -26.15 27.08 7.19
C GLU A 78 -25.06 26.10 7.64
N THR A 79 -25.22 24.83 7.30
CA THR A 79 -24.21 23.80 7.55
C THR A 79 -22.90 24.10 6.81
N LEU A 80 -22.94 24.50 5.53
CA LEU A 80 -21.71 24.84 4.80
C LEU A 80 -20.98 26.05 5.41
N LEU A 81 -21.71 27.06 5.89
CA LEU A 81 -21.13 28.19 6.60
C LEU A 81 -20.46 27.74 7.91
N LEU A 82 -21.14 26.89 8.68
CA LEU A 82 -20.62 26.29 9.90
C LEU A 82 -19.33 25.48 9.64
N LEU A 83 -19.33 24.64 8.60
CA LEU A 83 -18.16 23.82 8.26
C LEU A 83 -17.00 24.69 7.73
N GLY A 84 -17.29 25.81 7.07
CA GLY A 84 -16.30 26.75 6.54
C GLY A 84 -15.48 27.49 7.61
N ILE A 85 -16.04 27.67 8.81
CA ILE A 85 -15.34 28.32 9.93
C ILE A 85 -14.44 27.38 10.74
N ILE A 86 -14.56 26.06 10.54
CA ILE A 86 -13.72 25.07 11.23
C ILE A 86 -12.27 25.23 10.79
N LYS A 87 -11.34 25.33 11.76
CA LYS A 87 -9.90 25.54 11.50
C LYS A 87 -8.97 24.49 12.04
N GLY A 88 -9.47 23.48 12.75
CA GLY A 88 -8.66 22.43 13.38
C GLY A 88 -7.55 23.02 14.25
N ASN A 89 -6.30 22.87 13.83
CA ASN A 89 -5.13 23.46 14.48
C ASN A 89 -4.90 24.96 14.21
N GLY A 90 -5.81 25.63 13.49
CA GLY A 90 -5.72 27.02 13.04
C GLY A 90 -5.53 27.17 11.53
N LYS A 91 -5.16 26.11 10.80
CA LYS A 91 -4.93 26.14 9.35
C LYS A 91 -5.69 25.07 8.57
N ASP A 92 -6.36 24.16 9.26
CA ASP A 92 -7.08 23.08 8.62
C ASP A 92 -8.43 23.57 8.08
N SER A 93 -9.02 22.83 7.17
CA SER A 93 -10.45 22.92 6.84
C SER A 93 -11.15 21.66 7.35
N PHE A 94 -12.48 21.70 7.46
CA PHE A 94 -13.24 20.50 7.81
C PHE A 94 -12.93 19.31 6.88
N THR A 95 -12.83 19.57 5.58
CA THR A 95 -12.41 18.58 4.57
C THR A 95 -11.01 18.01 4.85
N SER A 96 -10.02 18.85 5.18
CA SER A 96 -8.67 18.35 5.48
C SER A 96 -8.61 17.55 6.78
N ILE A 97 -9.45 17.88 7.76
CA ILE A 97 -9.62 17.13 9.00
C ILE A 97 -10.21 15.74 8.72
N LEU A 98 -11.28 15.64 7.93
CA LEU A 98 -11.86 14.34 7.56
C LEU A 98 -10.86 13.50 6.74
N LYS A 99 -10.17 14.10 5.78
CA LYS A 99 -9.08 13.43 5.04
C LYS A 99 -8.02 12.90 6.00
N ASN A 100 -7.61 13.68 7.00
CA ASN A 100 -6.65 13.23 8.00
C ASN A 100 -7.21 12.08 8.86
N GLY A 101 -8.48 12.14 9.27
CA GLY A 101 -9.14 11.06 10.00
C GLY A 101 -9.13 9.74 9.23
N ILE A 102 -9.44 9.78 7.93
CA ILE A 102 -9.41 8.58 7.07
C ILE A 102 -7.99 8.00 6.96
N LYS A 103 -6.97 8.85 6.80
CA LYS A 103 -5.57 8.39 6.78
C LYS A 103 -5.19 7.71 8.09
N VAL A 104 -5.50 8.36 9.22
CA VAL A 104 -5.13 7.88 10.56
C VAL A 104 -5.85 6.58 10.91
N LYS A 105 -7.18 6.46 10.67
CA LYS A 105 -7.91 5.20 10.91
C LYS A 105 -7.42 4.07 10.01
N THR A 106 -6.96 4.40 8.79
CA THR A 106 -6.37 3.39 7.88
C THR A 106 -5.01 2.91 8.39
N LEU A 107 -4.20 3.84 8.91
CA LEU A 107 -2.86 3.56 9.41
C LEU A 107 -2.83 2.84 10.75
N ASP A 108 -3.76 3.15 11.64
CA ASP A 108 -3.66 2.73 13.05
C ASP A 108 -4.89 1.96 13.54
N GLY A 109 -5.93 1.86 12.72
CA GLY A 109 -7.22 1.31 13.12
C GLY A 109 -8.19 2.41 13.54
N ASP A 110 -7.75 3.36 14.36
CA ASP A 110 -8.60 4.43 14.89
C ASP A 110 -8.05 5.82 14.63
N SER A 111 -8.95 6.80 14.54
CA SER A 111 -8.61 8.22 14.48
C SER A 111 -9.49 9.03 15.43
N TYR A 112 -8.91 10.08 16.01
CA TYR A 112 -9.55 10.90 17.02
C TYR A 112 -9.47 12.38 16.66
N ALA A 113 -10.53 13.13 16.96
CA ALA A 113 -10.50 14.58 16.98
C ALA A 113 -11.32 15.13 18.15
N GLU A 114 -10.80 16.16 18.82
CA GLU A 114 -11.52 16.91 19.86
C GLU A 114 -12.63 17.74 19.21
N VAL A 115 -13.87 17.48 19.63
CA VAL A 115 -15.04 18.29 19.30
C VAL A 115 -15.06 19.48 20.24
N ILE A 116 -14.88 20.68 19.70
CA ILE A 116 -14.89 21.92 20.46
C ILE A 116 -16.23 22.60 20.21
N ARG A 117 -16.98 22.83 21.28
CA ARG A 117 -18.24 23.56 21.29
C ARG A 117 -18.08 24.86 22.09
N ASP A 118 -18.91 25.85 21.82
CA ASP A 118 -18.99 27.07 22.63
C ASP A 118 -19.88 26.87 23.86
N ASP A 119 -20.13 27.97 24.60
CA ASP A 119 -20.92 27.97 25.83
C ASP A 119 -22.41 27.64 25.58
N GLU A 120 -22.87 27.75 24.33
CA GLU A 120 -24.22 27.40 23.88
C GLU A 120 -24.29 25.99 23.27
N GLU A 121 -23.23 25.19 23.43
CA GLU A 121 -23.06 23.85 22.85
C GLU A 121 -23.04 23.82 21.30
N THR A 122 -22.86 24.97 20.66
CA THR A 122 -22.74 25.06 19.20
C THR A 122 -21.38 24.55 18.75
N PHE A 123 -21.36 23.77 17.67
CA PHE A 123 -20.12 23.21 17.11
C PHE A 123 -19.22 24.31 16.57
N LYS A 124 -18.02 24.44 17.14
CA LYS A 124 -17.11 25.55 16.84
C LYS A 124 -15.88 25.12 16.06
N ASN A 125 -15.32 23.96 16.41
CA ASN A 125 -14.10 23.49 15.79
C ASN A 125 -13.92 21.97 15.99
N LEU A 126 -13.08 21.37 15.15
CA LEU A 126 -12.75 19.95 15.21
C LEU A 126 -11.23 19.78 15.11
N LYS A 127 -10.58 19.35 16.17
CA LYS A 127 -9.11 19.32 16.25
C LYS A 127 -8.58 17.90 16.23
N PRO A 128 -7.86 17.46 15.19
CA PRO A 128 -7.25 16.14 15.16
C PRO A 128 -6.31 15.89 16.35
N LEU A 129 -6.37 14.68 16.88
CA LEU A 129 -5.52 14.20 17.97
C LEU A 129 -4.73 12.97 17.48
N ALA A 130 -3.55 12.77 18.06
CA ALA A 130 -2.74 11.60 17.73
C ALA A 130 -3.30 10.36 18.48
N PRO A 131 -3.44 9.19 17.83
CA PRO A 131 -3.95 7.98 18.47
C PRO A 131 -3.17 7.55 19.71
N ASP A 132 -1.84 7.66 19.67
CA ASP A 132 -0.97 7.38 20.82
C ASP A 132 -1.16 8.32 22.00
N SER A 133 -1.89 9.43 21.83
CA SER A 133 -2.17 10.38 22.90
C SER A 133 -3.54 10.18 23.55
N ILE A 134 -4.38 9.27 23.02
CA ILE A 134 -5.75 9.07 23.48
C ILE A 134 -5.94 7.65 23.98
N VAL A 135 -6.51 7.55 25.18
CA VAL A 135 -6.97 6.29 25.77
C VAL A 135 -8.48 6.25 25.68
N SER A 136 -9.04 5.24 25.03
CA SER A 136 -10.47 4.94 25.09
C SER A 136 -10.75 4.08 26.32
N VAL A 137 -11.75 4.48 27.12
CA VAL A 137 -12.15 3.75 28.32
C VAL A 137 -13.55 3.19 28.14
N TRP A 138 -13.65 1.88 28.27
CA TRP A 138 -14.84 1.09 28.01
C TRP A 138 -15.39 0.50 29.30
N ASN A 139 -16.70 0.32 29.38
CA ASN A 139 -17.33 -0.45 30.45
C ASN A 139 -17.45 -1.94 30.08
N MET A 140 -17.88 -2.76 31.05
CA MET A 140 -18.16 -4.21 30.88
C MET A 140 -19.19 -4.55 29.79
N ARG A 141 -19.90 -3.56 29.23
CA ARG A 141 -20.88 -3.75 28.14
C ARG A 141 -20.31 -3.39 26.77
N GLY A 142 -19.00 -3.17 26.67
CA GLY A 142 -18.36 -2.76 25.43
C GLY A 142 -18.79 -1.36 24.96
N ARG A 143 -19.13 -0.44 25.90
CA ARG A 143 -19.44 0.96 25.56
C ARG A 143 -18.37 1.90 26.08
N ILE A 144 -17.96 2.86 25.25
CA ILE A 144 -17.07 3.95 25.66
C ILE A 144 -17.77 4.81 26.69
N ILE A 145 -17.14 4.98 27.85
CA ILE A 145 -17.63 5.83 28.94
C ILE A 145 -16.89 7.17 29.01
N ARG A 146 -15.66 7.23 28.50
CA ARG A 146 -14.85 8.46 28.37
C ARG A 146 -13.61 8.21 27.52
N TYR A 147 -12.97 9.30 27.13
CA TYR A 147 -11.60 9.28 26.61
C TYR A 147 -10.67 10.02 27.58
N GLU A 148 -9.39 9.65 27.60
CA GLU A 148 -8.36 10.31 28.38
C GLU A 148 -7.20 10.69 27.46
N GLN A 149 -6.87 11.98 27.35
CA GLN A 149 -5.65 12.41 26.68
C GLN A 149 -4.47 12.37 27.64
N VAL A 150 -3.47 11.59 27.27
CA VAL A 150 -2.26 11.40 28.07
C VAL A 150 -1.47 12.70 28.13
N SER A 151 -1.22 13.19 29.35
CA SER A 151 -0.38 14.36 29.55
C SER A 151 1.08 14.05 29.21
N LYS A 152 1.70 14.89 28.38
CA LYS A 152 3.14 14.83 28.11
C LYS A 152 3.99 15.43 29.24
N VAL A 153 3.37 16.15 30.18
CA VAL A 153 4.05 16.80 31.29
C VAL A 153 3.87 15.94 32.54
N LYS A 154 5.01 15.51 33.11
CA LYS A 154 5.03 14.70 34.33
C LYS A 154 4.33 15.44 35.47
N GLY A 155 3.42 14.75 36.16
CA GLY A 155 2.67 15.29 37.30
C GLY A 155 1.40 16.06 36.93
N ILE A 156 1.14 16.32 35.65
CA ILE A 156 -0.15 16.88 35.21
C ILE A 156 -1.11 15.70 34.92
N PRO A 157 -2.33 15.69 35.49
CA PRO A 157 -3.29 14.63 35.24
C PRO A 157 -3.76 14.63 33.78
N ASN A 158 -4.13 13.45 33.28
CA ASN A 158 -4.71 13.30 31.94
C ASN A 158 -6.00 14.13 31.80
N LYS A 159 -6.17 14.78 30.66
CA LYS A 159 -7.42 15.49 30.34
C LYS A 159 -8.48 14.45 30.00
N LYS A 160 -9.62 14.49 30.69
CA LYS A 160 -10.75 13.59 30.45
C LYS A 160 -11.75 14.25 29.51
N PHE A 161 -12.31 13.44 28.61
CA PHE A 161 -13.35 13.84 27.68
C PHE A 161 -14.56 12.92 27.84
N ARG A 162 -15.75 13.49 27.75
CA ARG A 162 -16.96 12.71 27.56
C ARG A 162 -16.98 12.08 26.15
N PRO A 163 -17.75 11.00 25.93
CA PRO A 163 -17.84 10.39 24.60
C PRO A 163 -18.24 11.35 23.48
N ASP A 164 -19.14 12.30 23.74
CA ASP A 164 -19.61 13.33 22.79
C ASP A 164 -18.56 14.41 22.45
N GLN A 165 -17.44 14.44 23.17
CA GLN A 165 -16.38 15.44 22.97
C GLN A 165 -15.25 14.93 22.07
N ILE A 166 -15.32 13.68 21.59
CA ILE A 166 -14.34 13.09 20.69
C ILE A 166 -15.07 12.52 19.48
N PHE A 167 -14.70 13.03 18.31
CA PHE A 167 -15.02 12.41 17.04
C PHE A 167 -14.06 11.25 16.81
N HIS A 168 -14.59 10.04 16.70
CA HIS A 168 -13.83 8.80 16.63
C HIS A 168 -14.24 8.01 15.39
N LEU A 169 -13.29 7.77 14.48
CA LEU A 169 -13.51 6.85 13.35
C LEU A 169 -12.69 5.59 13.57
N SER A 170 -13.32 4.43 13.44
CA SER A 170 -12.69 3.11 13.50
C SER A 170 -12.74 2.44 12.13
N ARG A 171 -11.68 1.72 11.77
CA ARG A 171 -11.60 0.97 10.52
C ARG A 171 -11.87 -0.51 10.76
N ASP A 172 -12.75 -1.09 9.95
CA ASP A 172 -12.91 -2.55 9.77
C ASP A 172 -13.01 -3.34 11.10
N ARG A 173 -13.69 -2.78 12.11
CA ARG A 173 -13.94 -3.47 13.40
C ARG A 173 -14.70 -4.77 13.16
N ILE A 174 -14.26 -5.84 13.81
CA ILE A 174 -14.91 -7.15 13.74
C ILE A 174 -15.59 -7.45 15.07
N ALA A 175 -16.87 -7.84 15.00
CA ALA A 175 -17.68 -8.21 16.16
C ALA A 175 -17.63 -7.16 17.30
N ASP A 176 -17.14 -7.53 18.48
CA ASP A 176 -17.08 -6.70 19.68
C ASP A 176 -15.68 -6.12 19.97
N GLU A 177 -14.79 -6.13 18.97
CA GLU A 177 -13.47 -5.49 19.08
C GLU A 177 -13.61 -4.04 19.50
N VAL A 178 -12.76 -3.56 20.41
CA VAL A 178 -12.89 -2.19 20.94
C VAL A 178 -12.16 -1.14 20.11
N HIS A 179 -11.42 -1.56 19.08
CA HIS A 179 -10.60 -0.68 18.25
C HIS A 179 -10.63 -1.12 16.79
N GLY A 180 -10.31 -0.22 15.87
CA GLY A 180 -10.22 -0.56 14.46
C GLY A 180 -8.96 -1.36 14.11
N ILE A 181 -8.94 -1.95 12.92
CA ILE A 181 -7.83 -2.75 12.40
C ILE A 181 -6.98 -1.90 11.45
N SER A 182 -5.68 -1.78 11.74
CA SER A 182 -4.70 -1.12 10.86
C SER A 182 -4.49 -1.91 9.56
N VAL A 183 -4.17 -1.23 8.46
CA VAL A 183 -3.78 -1.91 7.21
C VAL A 183 -2.35 -2.43 7.26
N ILE A 184 -1.52 -1.85 8.13
CA ILE A 184 -0.08 -2.12 8.18
C ILE A 184 0.24 -3.59 8.45
N PRO A 185 -0.37 -4.28 9.43
CA PRO A 185 -0.10 -5.70 9.66
C PRO A 185 -0.30 -6.58 8.41
N ALA A 186 -1.32 -6.27 7.59
CA ALA A 186 -1.63 -7.03 6.38
C ALA A 186 -0.60 -6.84 5.25
N VAL A 187 0.07 -5.68 5.21
CA VAL A 187 1.03 -5.33 4.14
C VAL A 187 2.48 -5.31 4.60
N LYS A 188 2.74 -5.40 5.91
CA LYS A 188 4.08 -5.26 6.49
C LYS A 188 5.06 -6.27 5.91
N TRP A 189 4.68 -7.55 5.85
CA TRP A 189 5.53 -8.59 5.28
C TRP A 189 5.86 -8.30 3.80
N ILE A 190 4.88 -7.84 3.03
CA ILE A 190 5.05 -7.51 1.61
C ILE A 190 6.04 -6.35 1.45
N ILE A 191 5.89 -5.28 2.25
CA ILE A 191 6.78 -4.13 2.25
C ILE A 191 8.20 -4.55 2.61
N ASP A 192 8.36 -5.30 3.71
CA ASP A 192 9.67 -5.70 4.23
C ASP A 192 10.39 -6.62 3.21
N ALA A 193 9.70 -7.65 2.70
CA ALA A 193 10.23 -8.55 1.69
C ALA A 193 10.63 -7.83 0.39
N ARG A 194 9.81 -6.87 -0.06
CA ARG A 194 10.12 -6.07 -1.25
C ARG A 194 11.35 -5.20 -1.04
N ASN A 195 11.46 -4.51 0.10
CA ASN A 195 12.59 -3.64 0.39
C ASN A 195 13.90 -4.44 0.53
N GLU A 196 13.84 -5.61 1.13
CA GLU A 196 14.97 -6.54 1.19
C GLU A 196 15.39 -7.00 -0.21
N ALA A 197 14.44 -7.45 -1.03
CA ALA A 197 14.69 -7.84 -2.42
C ALA A 197 15.33 -6.72 -3.24
N MET A 198 14.84 -5.49 -3.09
CA MET A 198 15.38 -4.32 -3.78
C MET A 198 16.78 -3.95 -3.28
N ALA A 199 17.06 -4.10 -1.98
CA ALA A 199 18.39 -3.87 -1.41
C ALA A 199 19.42 -4.89 -1.91
N ASP A 200 19.03 -6.17 -1.98
CA ASP A 200 19.87 -7.23 -2.54
C ASP A 200 20.07 -7.06 -4.04
N TRP A 201 19.01 -6.72 -4.79
CA TRP A 201 19.13 -6.44 -6.21
C TRP A 201 20.04 -5.24 -6.49
N LYS A 202 19.93 -4.18 -5.69
CA LYS A 202 20.86 -3.04 -5.73
C LYS A 202 22.31 -3.50 -5.53
N ARG A 203 22.57 -4.43 -4.60
CA ARG A 203 23.92 -5.00 -4.39
C ARG A 203 24.40 -5.79 -5.61
N VAL A 204 23.52 -6.58 -6.24
CA VAL A 204 23.85 -7.31 -7.49
C VAL A 204 24.17 -6.33 -8.61
N MET A 205 23.33 -5.33 -8.84
CA MET A 205 23.57 -4.29 -9.86
C MET A 205 24.85 -3.51 -9.58
N HIS A 206 25.13 -3.18 -8.32
CA HIS A 206 26.39 -2.55 -7.92
C HIS A 206 27.58 -3.45 -8.27
N ARG A 207 27.50 -4.77 -8.05
CA ARG A 207 28.57 -5.70 -8.45
C ARG A 207 28.70 -5.86 -9.97
N ASN A 208 27.63 -5.61 -10.74
CA ASN A 208 27.74 -5.59 -12.20
C ASN A 208 28.48 -4.36 -12.72
N VAL A 209 28.28 -3.20 -12.09
CA VAL A 209 29.00 -1.95 -12.43
C VAL A 209 30.41 -1.95 -11.83
N GLU A 210 30.53 -2.51 -10.62
CA GLU A 210 31.71 -2.52 -9.78
C GLU A 210 32.07 -3.96 -9.38
N PRO A 211 32.62 -4.76 -10.32
CA PRO A 211 32.86 -6.18 -10.11
C PRO A 211 33.84 -6.45 -8.99
N LEU A 212 33.66 -7.62 -8.37
CA LEU A 212 34.65 -8.20 -7.49
C LEU A 212 35.72 -8.87 -8.35
N PHE A 213 36.97 -8.75 -7.93
CA PHE A 213 38.09 -9.37 -8.61
C PHE A 213 38.78 -10.35 -7.67
N ILE A 214 39.12 -11.51 -8.21
CA ILE A 214 40.07 -12.43 -7.59
C ILE A 214 41.44 -12.09 -8.19
N PHE A 215 42.40 -11.81 -7.32
CA PHE A 215 43.78 -11.56 -7.72
C PHE A 215 44.63 -12.75 -7.33
N HIS A 216 45.17 -13.43 -8.33
CA HIS A 216 46.21 -14.43 -8.13
C HIS A 216 47.56 -13.71 -8.05
N LEU A 217 48.23 -13.78 -6.89
CA LEU A 217 49.51 -13.12 -6.62
C LEU A 217 50.58 -14.19 -6.38
N ASP A 218 51.74 -14.02 -7.00
CA ASP A 218 52.91 -14.91 -6.83
C ASP A 218 53.84 -14.42 -5.71
N THR A 219 53.26 -14.08 -4.56
CA THR A 219 53.98 -13.59 -3.37
C THR A 219 53.12 -13.79 -2.12
N ASP A 220 53.75 -14.15 -1.01
CA ASP A 220 53.16 -14.23 0.33
C ASP A 220 53.57 -13.03 1.23
N ASP A 221 54.40 -12.11 0.71
CA ASP A 221 54.82 -10.91 1.43
C ASP A 221 53.66 -9.93 1.59
N THR A 222 53.17 -9.83 2.82
CA THR A 222 52.08 -8.92 3.22
C THR A 222 52.30 -7.46 2.83
N ALA A 223 53.54 -6.96 2.78
CA ALA A 223 53.83 -5.58 2.41
C ALA A 223 53.67 -5.36 0.89
N GLN A 224 54.07 -6.34 0.09
CA GLN A 224 53.87 -6.31 -1.36
C GLN A 224 52.38 -6.42 -1.71
N ILE A 225 51.65 -7.32 -1.04
CA ILE A 225 50.20 -7.46 -1.20
C ILE A 225 49.49 -6.14 -0.85
N ALA A 226 49.88 -5.49 0.26
CA ALA A 226 49.31 -4.20 0.65
C ALA A 226 49.60 -3.09 -0.37
N SER A 227 50.80 -3.05 -0.96
CA SER A 227 51.15 -2.09 -2.01
C SER A 227 50.32 -2.29 -3.28
N ILE A 228 50.13 -3.55 -3.70
CA ILE A 228 49.29 -3.90 -4.85
C ILE A 228 47.84 -3.50 -4.59
N LYS A 229 47.30 -3.82 -3.41
CA LYS A 229 45.95 -3.42 -2.99
C LYS A 229 45.77 -1.90 -3.00
N ALA A 230 46.73 -1.15 -2.49
CA ALA A 230 46.67 0.32 -2.47
C ALA A 230 46.66 0.91 -3.88
N LYS A 231 47.54 0.41 -4.77
CA LYS A 231 47.58 0.86 -6.18
C LYS A 231 46.28 0.54 -6.92
N TYR A 232 45.74 -0.67 -6.75
CA TYR A 232 44.48 -1.06 -7.36
C TYR A 232 43.31 -0.20 -6.85
N ASN A 233 43.23 0.03 -5.53
CA ASN A 233 42.18 0.86 -4.94
C ASN A 233 42.25 2.32 -5.41
N ASN A 234 43.46 2.89 -5.53
CA ASN A 234 43.64 4.25 -6.05
C ASN A 234 43.23 4.33 -7.53
N ALA A 235 43.71 3.42 -8.38
CA ALA A 235 43.33 3.37 -9.78
C ALA A 235 41.81 3.23 -9.96
N ARG A 236 41.16 2.35 -9.18
CA ARG A 236 39.70 2.18 -9.20
C ARG A 236 38.94 3.42 -8.74
N LYS A 237 39.44 4.12 -7.71
CA LYS A 237 38.84 5.35 -7.20
C LYS A 237 38.96 6.51 -8.19
N GLU A 238 40.06 6.58 -8.93
CA GLU A 238 40.37 7.66 -9.87
C GLU A 238 39.90 7.35 -11.31
N GLY A 239 39.45 6.12 -11.58
CA GLY A 239 39.04 5.68 -12.91
C GLY A 239 40.21 5.48 -13.87
N GLU A 240 41.41 5.19 -13.33
CA GLU A 240 42.64 5.04 -14.10
C GLU A 240 42.91 3.60 -14.53
N ASN A 241 43.66 3.46 -15.61
CA ASN A 241 44.13 2.16 -16.10
C ASN A 241 45.26 1.62 -15.21
N LEU A 242 45.17 0.36 -14.79
CA LEU A 242 46.25 -0.31 -14.06
C LEU A 242 47.13 -1.12 -15.04
N PHE A 243 48.41 -0.76 -15.13
CA PHE A 243 49.40 -1.51 -15.92
C PHE A 243 50.22 -2.42 -15.00
N VAL A 244 50.04 -3.73 -15.14
CA VAL A 244 50.76 -4.74 -14.34
C VAL A 244 51.69 -5.56 -15.25
N PRO A 245 52.97 -5.78 -14.87
CA PRO A 245 53.86 -6.67 -15.61
C PRO A 245 53.28 -8.09 -15.71
N LYS A 246 53.47 -8.73 -16.86
CA LYS A 246 52.98 -10.09 -17.13
C LYS A 246 53.56 -11.07 -16.09
N GLY A 247 52.69 -11.84 -15.43
CA GLY A 247 53.06 -12.85 -14.43
C GLY A 247 53.01 -12.40 -12.97
N VAL A 248 52.78 -11.10 -12.68
CA VAL A 248 52.76 -10.59 -11.30
C VAL A 248 51.37 -10.66 -10.67
N VAL A 249 50.34 -10.25 -11.41
CA VAL A 249 48.94 -10.29 -10.96
C VAL A 249 48.04 -10.60 -12.15
N VAL A 250 47.13 -11.57 -12.00
CA VAL A 250 46.05 -11.81 -12.97
C VAL A 250 44.72 -11.47 -12.29
N PRO A 251 44.07 -10.34 -12.66
CA PRO A 251 42.73 -10.04 -12.19
C PRO A 251 41.71 -10.90 -12.95
N GLU A 252 40.95 -11.69 -12.22
CA GLU A 252 39.78 -12.39 -12.76
C GLU A 252 38.52 -11.75 -12.17
N ALA A 253 37.62 -11.29 -13.03
CA ALA A 253 36.34 -10.77 -12.56
C ALA A 253 35.48 -11.94 -12.06
N VAL A 254 34.99 -11.84 -10.83
CA VAL A 254 33.97 -12.75 -10.31
C VAL A 254 32.69 -12.47 -11.09
N THR A 255 32.44 -13.28 -12.11
CA THR A 255 31.23 -13.21 -12.90
C THR A 255 30.28 -14.32 -12.48
N VAL A 256 29.03 -13.95 -12.24
CA VAL A 256 27.93 -14.91 -12.20
C VAL A 256 27.39 -14.92 -13.63
N ALA A 257 27.33 -16.09 -14.27
CA ALA A 257 26.82 -16.18 -15.64
C ALA A 257 25.42 -15.57 -15.73
N ALA A 258 25.11 -14.90 -16.85
CA ALA A 258 23.78 -14.35 -17.06
C ALA A 258 22.73 -15.45 -16.89
N ASN A 259 21.73 -15.22 -16.03
CA ASN A 259 20.69 -16.17 -15.62
C ASN A 259 21.13 -17.38 -14.78
N ALA A 260 22.35 -17.39 -14.22
CA ALA A 260 22.75 -18.44 -13.27
C ALA A 260 22.02 -18.33 -11.91
N THR A 261 21.38 -17.18 -11.64
CA THR A 261 20.50 -16.96 -10.49
C THR A 261 19.12 -16.52 -10.95
N LEU A 262 18.07 -16.88 -10.21
CA LEU A 262 16.70 -16.44 -10.48
C LEU A 262 16.64 -14.90 -10.47
N ASN A 263 15.98 -14.32 -11.49
CA ASN A 263 15.75 -12.88 -11.55
C ASN A 263 14.67 -12.47 -10.52
N PRO A 264 14.99 -11.65 -9.51
CA PRO A 264 14.04 -11.29 -8.46
C PRO A 264 12.97 -10.29 -8.93
N LEU A 265 13.10 -9.68 -10.11
CA LEU A 265 12.18 -8.63 -10.58
C LEU A 265 10.73 -9.13 -10.69
N ALA A 266 10.51 -10.34 -11.20
CA ALA A 266 9.16 -10.91 -11.30
C ALA A 266 8.52 -11.14 -9.92
N TRP A 267 9.33 -11.48 -8.91
CA TRP A 267 8.86 -11.60 -7.53
C TRP A 267 8.56 -10.23 -6.91
N ILE A 268 9.42 -9.24 -7.15
CA ILE A 268 9.22 -7.84 -6.72
C ILE A 268 7.93 -7.26 -7.32
N ASP A 269 7.67 -7.50 -8.60
CA ASP A 269 6.44 -7.05 -9.28
C ASP A 269 5.20 -7.72 -8.66
N ARG A 270 5.25 -9.04 -8.42
CA ARG A 270 4.15 -9.75 -7.75
C ARG A 270 3.89 -9.24 -6.32
N LEU A 271 4.94 -8.93 -5.55
CA LEU A 271 4.79 -8.31 -4.23
C LEU A 271 4.12 -6.95 -4.33
N ASN A 272 4.47 -6.15 -5.34
CA ASN A 272 3.84 -4.86 -5.59
C ASN A 272 2.34 -4.99 -5.93
N ASP A 273 1.95 -6.00 -6.71
CA ASP A 273 0.54 -6.25 -7.02
C ASP A 273 -0.26 -6.66 -5.77
N TYR A 274 0.28 -7.59 -4.98
CA TYR A 274 -0.34 -7.99 -3.71
C TYR A 274 -0.45 -6.83 -2.73
N PHE A 275 0.53 -5.93 -2.70
CA PHE A 275 0.49 -4.72 -1.89
C PHE A 275 -0.76 -3.86 -2.22
N PHE A 276 -0.96 -3.53 -3.50
CA PHE A 276 -2.08 -2.67 -3.91
C PHE A 276 -3.45 -3.36 -3.77
N GLN A 277 -3.51 -4.68 -3.96
CA GLN A 277 -4.70 -5.48 -3.67
C GLN A 277 -5.05 -5.44 -2.17
N ALA A 278 -4.06 -5.64 -1.29
CA ALA A 278 -4.27 -5.65 0.15
C ALA A 278 -4.68 -4.27 0.73
N VAL A 279 -4.17 -3.17 0.17
CA VAL A 279 -4.61 -1.80 0.57
C VAL A 279 -5.97 -1.44 -0.04
N ASN A 280 -6.44 -2.21 -1.03
CA ASN A 280 -7.63 -1.97 -1.84
C ASN A 280 -7.58 -0.62 -2.57
N VAL A 281 -6.44 -0.35 -3.23
CA VAL A 281 -6.25 0.83 -4.10
C VAL A 281 -5.62 0.36 -5.40
N PRO A 282 -6.38 0.29 -6.50
CA PRO A 282 -5.84 -0.23 -7.75
C PRO A 282 -4.71 0.63 -8.31
N GLN A 283 -3.75 -0.03 -8.96
CA GLN A 283 -2.60 0.63 -9.57
C GLN A 283 -2.98 1.64 -10.67
N ILE A 284 -4.07 1.41 -11.39
CA ILE A 284 -4.58 2.35 -12.40
C ILE A 284 -4.99 3.69 -11.79
N ILE A 285 -5.52 3.70 -10.55
CA ILE A 285 -5.98 4.91 -9.86
C ILE A 285 -4.81 5.79 -9.43
N ILE A 286 -3.67 5.19 -9.10
CA ILE A 286 -2.44 5.91 -8.72
C ILE A 286 -1.60 6.32 -9.95
N GLY A 287 -2.08 6.07 -11.17
CA GLY A 287 -1.41 6.45 -12.42
C GLY A 287 -0.43 5.41 -12.97
N ASN A 288 -0.43 4.18 -12.45
CA ASN A 288 0.37 3.08 -13.01
C ASN A 288 -0.52 2.21 -13.91
N ALA A 289 -0.49 2.49 -15.21
CA ALA A 289 -1.20 1.74 -16.24
C ALA A 289 -0.25 0.78 -16.97
N LYS A 290 0.20 -0.28 -16.30
CA LYS A 290 0.86 -1.40 -16.98
C LYS A 290 -0.21 -2.38 -17.46
N GLU A 291 -0.23 -2.64 -18.77
CA GLU A 291 -0.94 -3.77 -19.40
C GLU A 291 -2.46 -3.87 -19.16
N PHE A 292 -3.15 -2.76 -18.88
CA PHE A 292 -4.62 -2.76 -18.82
C PHE A 292 -5.24 -2.58 -20.21
N THR A 293 -6.17 -3.47 -20.56
CA THR A 293 -7.15 -3.19 -21.61
C THR A 293 -8.20 -2.22 -21.05
N ASP A 294 -8.83 -1.40 -21.90
CA ASP A 294 -9.86 -0.45 -21.47
C ASP A 294 -10.99 -1.13 -20.67
N ALA A 295 -11.46 -2.28 -21.15
CA ALA A 295 -12.47 -3.10 -20.46
C ALA A 295 -12.03 -3.53 -19.05
N SER A 296 -10.78 -4.01 -18.90
CA SER A 296 -10.24 -4.37 -17.58
C SER A 296 -10.09 -3.16 -16.65
N GLY A 297 -9.71 -2.00 -17.20
CA GLY A 297 -9.63 -0.74 -16.46
C GLY A 297 -10.98 -0.31 -15.91
N LYS A 298 -12.05 -0.39 -16.71
CA LYS A 298 -13.42 -0.08 -16.30
C LYS A 298 -13.91 -1.00 -15.17
N ILE A 299 -13.68 -2.31 -15.25
CA ILE A 299 -14.08 -3.27 -14.20
C ILE A 299 -13.36 -2.98 -12.87
N VAL A 300 -12.05 -2.73 -12.92
CA VAL A 300 -11.24 -2.39 -11.74
C VAL A 300 -11.71 -1.06 -11.14
N TYR A 301 -12.00 -0.07 -11.98
CA TYR A 301 -12.52 1.22 -11.56
C TYR A 301 -13.87 1.07 -10.84
N LEU A 302 -14.83 0.35 -11.43
CA LEU A 302 -16.15 0.12 -10.84
C LEU A 302 -16.08 -0.61 -9.50
N SER A 303 -15.16 -1.58 -9.37
CA SER A 303 -14.92 -2.29 -8.11
C SER A 303 -14.38 -1.36 -7.03
N TYR A 304 -13.48 -0.45 -7.41
CA TYR A 304 -12.94 0.57 -6.51
C TYR A 304 -14.00 1.61 -6.12
N GLU A 305 -14.83 2.05 -7.05
CA GLU A 305 -15.93 2.98 -6.82
C GLU A 305 -16.88 2.47 -5.73
N GLN A 306 -17.23 1.19 -5.72
CA GLN A 306 -18.06 0.59 -4.67
C GLN A 306 -17.40 0.70 -3.29
N SER A 307 -16.10 0.41 -3.19
CA SER A 307 -15.37 0.56 -1.92
C SER A 307 -15.30 2.01 -1.45
N ILE A 308 -15.18 2.96 -2.37
CA ILE A 308 -15.13 4.39 -2.04
C ILE A 308 -16.49 4.89 -1.59
N LYS A 309 -17.58 4.51 -2.28
CA LYS A 309 -18.95 4.86 -1.88
C LYS A 309 -19.31 4.31 -0.50
N ALA A 310 -18.91 3.08 -0.19
CA ALA A 310 -19.06 2.53 1.16
C ALA A 310 -18.27 3.34 2.21
N GLY A 311 -17.06 3.80 1.86
CA GLY A 311 -16.26 4.68 2.70
C GLY A 311 -16.89 6.06 2.92
N GLN A 312 -17.49 6.64 1.87
CA GLN A 312 -18.23 7.90 1.92
C GLN A 312 -19.41 7.81 2.87
N LEU A 313 -20.28 6.82 2.65
CA LEU A 313 -21.46 6.57 3.47
C LEU A 313 -21.07 6.40 4.95
N TYR A 314 -20.05 5.59 5.24
CA TYR A 314 -19.56 5.44 6.61
C TYR A 314 -19.15 6.80 7.23
N VAL A 315 -18.44 7.66 6.48
CA VAL A 315 -18.01 8.97 7.01
C VAL A 315 -19.20 9.89 7.24
N GLU A 316 -20.15 9.93 6.31
CA GLU A 316 -21.40 10.70 6.42
C GLU A 316 -22.20 10.27 7.66
N GLU A 317 -22.39 8.96 7.84
CA GLU A 317 -23.05 8.38 9.02
C GLU A 317 -22.34 8.74 10.32
N GLN A 318 -21.00 8.70 10.36
CA GLN A 318 -20.24 9.06 11.56
C GLN A 318 -20.31 10.56 11.85
N VAL A 319 -20.27 11.41 10.83
CA VAL A 319 -20.42 12.87 10.98
C VAL A 319 -21.81 13.19 11.53
N LEU A 320 -22.86 12.58 10.99
CA LEU A 320 -24.21 12.73 11.50
C LEU A 320 -24.33 12.22 12.95
N ALA A 321 -23.93 10.97 13.20
CA ALA A 321 -24.13 10.33 14.50
C ALA A 321 -23.35 10.99 15.65
N GLN A 322 -22.15 11.53 15.37
CA GLN A 322 -21.26 12.05 16.41
C GLN A 322 -21.26 13.58 16.49
N LEU A 323 -21.44 14.27 15.36
CA LEU A 323 -21.41 15.74 15.31
C LEU A 323 -22.82 16.34 15.19
N ASN A 324 -23.83 15.54 14.84
CA ASN A 324 -25.19 15.96 14.53
C ASN A 324 -25.23 16.94 13.34
N ILE A 325 -24.48 16.60 12.29
CA ILE A 325 -24.37 17.38 11.05
C ILE A 325 -24.64 16.45 9.88
N GLU A 326 -25.56 16.83 9.02
CA GLU A 326 -25.84 16.10 7.78
C GLU A 326 -24.95 16.62 6.66
N ILE A 327 -24.23 15.72 6.00
CA ILE A 327 -23.37 16.02 4.85
C ILE A 327 -23.54 14.94 3.79
N ALA A 328 -23.29 15.29 2.54
CA ALA A 328 -23.09 14.35 1.44
C ALA A 328 -21.72 14.60 0.80
N LEU A 329 -20.96 13.53 0.57
CA LEU A 329 -19.64 13.59 -0.05
C LEU A 329 -19.77 13.36 -1.56
N THR A 330 -19.40 14.37 -2.35
CA THR A 330 -19.51 14.30 -3.81
C THR A 330 -18.46 13.35 -4.39
N PHE A 331 -18.89 12.30 -5.09
CA PHE A 331 -17.96 11.39 -5.78
C PHE A 331 -17.23 12.13 -6.93
N PRO A 332 -15.90 11.97 -7.09
CA PRO A 332 -15.09 12.86 -7.93
C PRO A 332 -15.38 12.81 -9.44
N ALA A 333 -15.79 11.66 -9.99
CA ALA A 333 -16.37 11.47 -11.34
C ALA A 333 -16.69 9.98 -11.49
N SER A 334 -17.85 9.55 -12.02
CA SER A 334 -18.15 8.11 -12.21
C SER A 334 -17.99 7.72 -13.68
N LEU A 335 -17.43 6.52 -13.95
CA LEU A 335 -17.32 5.94 -15.29
C LEU A 335 -18.52 5.06 -15.68
N GLN A 336 -19.56 5.00 -14.84
CA GLN A 336 -20.72 4.12 -15.08
C GLN A 336 -21.44 4.42 -16.41
N THR A 337 -21.56 5.69 -16.78
CA THR A 337 -22.21 6.09 -18.05
C THR A 337 -21.47 5.58 -19.27
N ASP A 338 -20.13 5.60 -19.22
CA ASP A 338 -19.26 5.21 -20.34
C ASP A 338 -19.02 3.69 -20.38
N ALA A 339 -19.29 2.97 -19.29
CA ALA A 339 -19.26 1.52 -19.24
C ALA A 339 -20.54 0.89 -19.79
N VAL A 340 -21.71 1.52 -19.57
CA VAL A 340 -23.00 1.04 -20.05
C VAL A 340 -23.19 1.29 -21.56
N SER A 341 -22.61 2.37 -22.10
CA SER A 341 -22.65 2.68 -23.53
C SER A 341 -21.87 1.70 -24.41
N ASP A 342 -20.87 1.01 -23.84
CA ASP A 342 -20.04 0.03 -24.54
C ASP A 342 -20.68 -1.38 -24.59
N THR A 343 -21.82 -1.56 -23.93
CA THR A 343 -22.65 -2.74 -24.17
C THR A 343 -23.21 -2.61 -25.58
N PRO A 344 -22.93 -3.54 -26.52
CA PRO A 344 -23.51 -3.48 -27.84
C PRO A 344 -25.03 -3.45 -27.67
N THR A 345 -25.65 -2.32 -28.01
CA THR A 345 -27.10 -2.22 -28.04
C THR A 345 -27.59 -3.24 -29.06
N GLU A 346 -28.62 -4.01 -28.71
CA GLU A 346 -29.24 -5.04 -29.57
C GLU A 346 -29.71 -4.50 -30.94
N THR A 347 -29.65 -3.19 -31.16
CA THR A 347 -29.86 -2.50 -32.43
C THR A 347 -28.69 -2.59 -33.42
N THR A 348 -27.57 -3.21 -33.05
CA THR A 348 -26.49 -3.58 -33.98
C THR A 348 -26.57 -5.05 -34.36
N THR A 349 -27.78 -5.54 -34.67
CA THR A 349 -27.91 -6.58 -35.69
C THR A 349 -27.39 -5.97 -36.98
N VAL A 350 -26.12 -6.25 -37.29
CA VAL A 350 -25.59 -6.13 -38.64
C VAL A 350 -26.62 -6.82 -39.54
N GLU A 351 -27.26 -6.08 -40.44
CA GLU A 351 -27.93 -6.67 -41.58
C GLU A 351 -26.87 -7.56 -42.25
N GLU A 352 -26.96 -8.87 -42.03
CA GLU A 352 -26.19 -9.83 -42.81
C GLU A 352 -26.60 -9.59 -44.27
N GLU A 353 -25.71 -8.95 -45.04
CA GLU A 353 -25.85 -8.95 -46.49
C GLU A 353 -26.00 -10.41 -46.94
N PRO A 354 -26.97 -10.71 -47.83
CA PRO A 354 -27.18 -12.07 -48.27
C PRO A 354 -25.88 -12.57 -48.91
N ILE A 355 -25.35 -13.65 -48.35
CA ILE A 355 -24.20 -14.38 -48.87
C ILE A 355 -24.49 -14.70 -50.35
N GLU A 356 -23.79 -14.03 -51.28
CA GLU A 356 -23.78 -14.45 -52.67
C GLU A 356 -23.29 -15.91 -52.71
N GLU A 357 -24.14 -16.80 -53.22
CA GLU A 357 -23.83 -18.21 -53.42
C GLU A 357 -22.52 -18.32 -54.22
N ALA A 358 -21.49 -18.85 -53.57
CA ALA A 358 -20.23 -19.17 -54.23
C ALA A 358 -20.48 -20.19 -55.36
N ALA A 359 -20.35 -19.74 -56.60
CA ALA A 359 -20.37 -20.60 -57.78
C ALA A 359 -19.28 -21.69 -57.65
N GLN A 360 -19.70 -22.96 -57.70
CA GLN A 360 -18.78 -24.10 -57.68
C GLN A 360 -17.91 -24.13 -58.94
N PRO A 361 -16.59 -24.31 -58.82
CA PRO A 361 -15.69 -24.40 -59.96
C PRO A 361 -15.67 -25.85 -60.47
N ASN A 362 -16.76 -26.31 -61.11
CA ASN A 362 -16.66 -27.53 -61.93
C ASN A 362 -17.80 -27.76 -62.94
N ASP A 363 -18.40 -26.70 -63.50
CA ASP A 363 -19.32 -26.86 -64.63
C ASP A 363 -18.87 -26.00 -65.82
N THR A 364 -17.81 -26.45 -66.49
CA THR A 364 -17.49 -26.02 -67.86
C THR A 364 -17.17 -27.25 -68.71
N THR A 365 -18.19 -27.79 -69.37
CA THR A 365 -18.02 -28.29 -70.75
C THR A 365 -19.18 -27.83 -71.60
N ALA A 366 -18.81 -27.07 -72.64
CA ALA A 366 -19.69 -26.42 -73.57
C ALA A 366 -20.30 -27.40 -74.58
N GLU A 367 -21.60 -27.27 -74.85
CA GLU A 367 -22.16 -27.57 -76.16
C GLU A 367 -22.31 -26.25 -76.93
N VAL A 368 -21.57 -26.15 -78.03
CA VAL A 368 -21.58 -25.05 -78.99
C VAL A 368 -22.75 -25.30 -79.96
N GLU A 369 -23.80 -24.49 -79.87
CA GLU A 369 -24.80 -24.39 -80.94
C GLU A 369 -24.24 -23.57 -82.11
N GLY A 370 -24.34 -24.13 -83.31
CA GLY A 370 -24.08 -23.42 -84.55
C GLY A 370 -25.14 -22.37 -84.87
N LYS A 371 -24.72 -21.32 -85.59
CA LYS A 371 -25.46 -20.65 -86.68
C LYS A 371 -24.64 -19.49 -87.27
N LYS A 372 -23.86 -19.78 -88.31
CA LYS A 372 -24.13 -19.37 -89.70
C LYS A 372 -23.08 -19.91 -90.65
#